data_AF-A0AAD8YJ84-F1
#
_entry.id   AF-A0AAD8YJ84-F1
#
_cell.length_a   1.000
_cell.length_b   1.000
_cell.length_c   1.000
_cell.angle_alpha   90.00
_cell.angle_beta   90.00
_cell.angle_gamma   90.00
#
_symmetry.space_group_name_H-M   'P 1'
#
loop_
_entity.id
_entity.type
_entity.pdbx_description
1 polymer ?
#
loop_
_entity_poly.entity_id
_entity_poly.type
_entity_poly.pdbx_seq_one_letter_code
_entity_poly.pdbx_strand_id
1 'polypeptide(L)'
;MNLFIKSAALIAFLANSGVNASSRSSSSNEVTYYFDSELARDPDAVPTSAYSMSTGKGTVTVRRDGTVTMNIMWIIRGDDGPINEENALNGIHLHTGNEYTNGPILFGFCGQHPLPSFGGTCQQGWPSHSAQTGTQYEGKICDMNIPDCYNNGQTSAAEAAELLIDGEMDMYVNIHTTKSFDANKRVGDGALGLIRGQLSLEAKARPAGSNNDEVAPVVSSTSREMESALRGGQM
;
A
#
# COMPACT_ATOMS: atom_id res chain seq x y z
N MET A 1 -41.22 21.42 50.64
CA MET A 1 -41.24 21.21 52.10
C MET A 1 -40.76 19.79 52.36
N ASN A 2 -39.56 19.68 52.91
CA ASN A 2 -38.87 18.52 53.48
C ASN A 2 -39.05 17.13 52.84
N LEU A 3 -37.98 16.61 52.24
CA LEU A 3 -37.69 15.18 52.35
C LEU A 3 -36.21 14.94 52.66
N PHE A 4 -36.03 14.00 53.58
CA PHE A 4 -34.92 13.83 54.50
C PHE A 4 -33.59 13.38 53.87
N ILE A 5 -32.52 13.99 54.38
CA ILE A 5 -31.14 13.51 54.33
C ILE A 5 -31.04 12.28 55.25
N LYS A 6 -30.51 11.17 54.73
CA LYS A 6 -29.93 10.09 55.56
C LYS A 6 -28.47 9.88 55.17
N SER A 7 -27.60 10.41 56.01
CA SER A 7 -26.19 10.05 56.10
C SER A 7 -26.04 8.63 56.62
N ALA A 8 -25.20 7.82 55.97
CA ALA A 8 -24.63 6.61 56.56
C ALA A 8 -23.10 6.80 56.57
N ALA A 9 -22.52 6.72 57.77
CA ALA A 9 -21.11 6.85 58.01
C ALA A 9 -20.37 5.53 57.75
N LEU A 10 -19.25 5.66 57.02
CA LEU A 10 -17.91 5.12 57.29
C LEU A 10 -17.78 3.90 58.24
N ILE A 11 -17.16 2.82 57.76
CA ILE A 11 -16.11 2.03 58.46
C ILE A 11 -15.13 1.50 57.40
N ALA A 12 -13.86 1.53 57.78
CA ALA A 12 -12.62 1.44 56.99
C ALA A 12 -12.26 0.05 56.43
N PHE A 13 -11.32 0.04 55.47
CA PHE A 13 -10.15 -0.84 55.54
C PHE A 13 -8.94 -0.18 54.85
N LEU A 14 -7.94 0.17 55.68
CA LEU A 14 -6.56 0.37 55.23
C LEU A 14 -5.97 -1.02 54.95
N ALA A 15 -5.71 -1.34 53.69
CA ALA A 15 -4.80 -2.40 53.31
C ALA A 15 -3.69 -1.78 52.45
N ASN A 16 -2.61 -1.41 53.14
CA ASN A 16 -1.35 -1.04 52.54
C ASN A 16 -0.73 -2.31 51.94
N SER A 17 -1.09 -2.62 50.70
CA SER A 17 -0.43 -3.66 49.91
C SER A 17 0.33 -2.93 48.82
N GLY A 18 1.61 -2.67 49.08
CA GLY A 18 2.55 -2.29 48.05
C GLY A 18 2.59 -3.41 47.01
N VAL A 19 1.82 -3.27 45.95
CA VAL A 19 2.06 -3.96 44.71
C VAL A 19 2.73 -2.91 43.84
N ASN A 20 4.05 -3.03 43.71
CA ASN A 20 4.78 -2.48 42.59
C ASN A 20 4.09 -3.03 41.33
N ALA A 21 3.09 -2.31 40.82
CA ALA A 21 2.78 -2.33 39.42
C ALA A 21 4.01 -1.72 38.75
N SER A 22 5.04 -2.55 38.55
CA SER A 22 5.90 -2.38 37.40
C SER A 22 4.96 -2.38 36.21
N SER A 23 4.56 -1.19 35.80
CA SER A 23 4.27 -0.91 34.40
C SER A 23 5.55 -1.31 33.66
N ARG A 24 5.65 -2.61 33.35
CA ARG A 24 6.24 -3.02 32.09
C ARG A 24 5.32 -2.39 31.05
N SER A 25 5.57 -1.11 30.79
CA SER A 25 5.60 -0.59 29.45
C SER A 25 6.48 -1.56 28.70
N SER A 26 5.84 -2.64 28.22
CA SER A 26 6.31 -3.36 27.07
C SER A 26 6.28 -2.31 25.98
N SER A 27 7.37 -1.55 25.90
CA SER A 27 7.91 -1.07 24.65
C SER A 27 7.99 -2.31 23.78
N SER A 28 6.87 -2.69 23.16
CA SER A 28 6.89 -3.54 21.98
C SER A 28 7.82 -2.79 21.06
N ASN A 29 9.05 -3.27 20.93
CA ASN A 29 9.97 -2.76 19.92
C ASN A 29 9.13 -2.72 18.65
N GLU A 30 8.87 -1.52 18.16
CA GLU A 30 7.91 -1.28 17.09
C GLU A 30 8.49 -1.93 15.83
N VAL A 31 8.11 -3.19 15.61
CA VAL A 31 8.66 -3.98 14.51
C VAL A 31 8.19 -3.34 13.23
N THR A 32 9.16 -2.89 12.44
CA THR A 32 8.94 -2.25 11.16
C THR A 32 9.26 -3.24 10.05
N TYR A 33 8.32 -3.42 9.13
CA TYR A 33 8.44 -4.31 7.98
C TYR A 33 8.69 -3.49 6.72
N TYR A 34 9.52 -4.01 5.82
CA TYR A 34 9.88 -3.36 4.57
C TYR A 34 9.53 -4.29 3.42
N PHE A 35 8.84 -3.75 2.43
CA PHE A 35 8.47 -4.45 1.21
C PHE A 35 9.01 -3.69 0.02
N ASP A 36 9.75 -4.37 -0.85
CA ASP A 36 10.21 -3.81 -2.10
C ASP A 36 9.26 -4.19 -3.23
N SER A 37 9.22 -3.33 -4.25
CA SER A 37 8.48 -3.58 -5.47
C SER A 37 9.25 -3.05 -6.67
N GLU A 38 9.36 -3.87 -7.70
CA GLU A 38 9.77 -3.42 -9.03
C GLU A 38 8.51 -3.19 -9.86
N LEU A 39 8.36 -1.97 -10.37
CA LEU A 39 7.21 -1.58 -11.17
C LEU A 39 7.59 -1.60 -12.64
N ALA A 40 6.78 -2.29 -13.43
CA ALA A 40 6.92 -2.35 -14.88
C ALA A 40 5.58 -2.03 -15.55
N ARG A 41 5.63 -1.83 -16.88
CA ARG A 41 4.42 -1.63 -17.68
C ARG A 41 3.44 -2.77 -17.49
N ASP A 42 2.17 -2.42 -17.48
CA ASP A 42 1.10 -3.39 -17.70
C ASP A 42 0.72 -3.35 -19.19
N PRO A 43 0.98 -4.43 -19.96
CA PRO A 43 0.75 -4.47 -21.40
C PRO A 43 -0.73 -4.37 -21.79
N ASP A 44 -1.64 -4.70 -20.87
CA ASP A 44 -3.08 -4.52 -21.07
C ASP A 44 -3.52 -3.09 -20.70
N ALA A 45 -2.66 -2.34 -19.99
CA ALA A 45 -3.03 -1.06 -19.40
C ALA A 45 -2.81 0.18 -20.28
N VAL A 46 -2.06 0.02 -21.36
CA VAL A 46 -1.68 1.07 -22.32
C VAL A 46 -2.17 0.60 -23.69
N PRO A 47 -2.83 1.46 -24.50
CA PRO A 47 -3.33 1.04 -25.81
C PRO A 47 -2.26 0.32 -26.62
N THR A 48 -2.64 -0.84 -27.16
CA THR A 48 -1.80 -1.88 -27.79
C THR A 48 -0.97 -1.44 -29.01
N SER A 49 -0.93 -0.15 -29.31
CA SER A 49 0.12 0.45 -30.14
C SER A 49 1.16 1.12 -29.23
N ALA A 50 2.31 0.45 -29.07
CA ALA A 50 3.63 0.98 -28.70
C ALA A 50 4.11 0.91 -27.23
N TYR A 51 4.87 -0.15 -26.94
CA TYR A 51 6.16 -0.04 -26.23
C TYR A 51 6.23 0.86 -24.98
N SER A 52 5.31 0.75 -24.01
CA SER A 52 5.53 1.43 -22.73
C SER A 52 6.89 1.00 -22.16
N MET A 53 7.73 2.00 -21.92
CA MET A 53 9.08 1.86 -21.33
C MET A 53 9.10 2.42 -19.91
N SER A 54 7.92 2.73 -19.36
CA SER A 54 7.80 3.26 -18.01
C SER A 54 8.13 2.18 -17.00
N THR A 55 8.89 2.54 -15.99
CA THR A 55 9.32 1.65 -14.92
C THR A 55 9.38 2.41 -13.61
N GLY A 56 9.43 1.67 -12.50
CA GLY A 56 9.62 2.24 -11.18
C GLY A 56 10.13 1.24 -10.18
N LYS A 57 10.44 1.73 -8.99
CA LYS A 57 10.74 0.95 -7.80
C LYS A 57 10.10 1.64 -6.60
N GLY A 58 9.55 0.84 -5.69
CA GLY A 58 8.97 1.34 -4.45
C GLY A 58 9.43 0.52 -3.27
N THR A 59 9.61 1.17 -2.13
CA THR A 59 9.74 0.51 -0.83
C THR A 59 8.58 0.97 0.06
N VAL A 60 7.77 0.02 0.51
CA VAL A 60 6.68 0.24 1.47
C VAL A 60 7.17 -0.13 2.86
N THR A 61 7.05 0.81 3.78
CA THR A 61 7.35 0.61 5.21
C THR A 61 6.04 0.47 5.95
N VAL A 62 5.85 -0.66 6.64
CA VAL A 62 4.61 -1.01 7.36
C VAL A 62 4.92 -1.22 8.83
N ARG A 63 4.05 -0.67 9.69
CA ARG A 63 4.03 -0.93 11.12
C ARG A 63 2.68 -1.51 11.54
N ARG A 64 2.71 -2.31 12.61
CA ARG A 64 1.52 -3.02 13.12
C ARG A 64 0.39 -2.12 13.63
N ASP A 65 0.70 -0.86 13.93
CA ASP A 65 -0.29 0.13 14.34
C ASP A 65 -1.14 0.66 13.16
N GLY A 66 -0.84 0.24 11.94
CA GLY A 66 -1.48 0.71 10.71
C GLY A 66 -0.74 1.84 10.02
N THR A 67 0.42 2.27 10.54
CA THR A 67 1.26 3.26 9.87
C THR A 67 1.92 2.63 8.65
N VAL A 68 1.58 3.17 7.47
CA VAL A 68 2.17 2.76 6.18
C VAL A 68 2.75 3.99 5.50
N THR A 69 3.99 3.87 5.01
CA THR A 69 4.62 4.90 4.16
C THR A 69 5.23 4.23 2.94
N MET A 70 5.34 4.97 1.84
CA MET A 70 5.96 4.47 0.62
C MET A 70 6.98 5.48 0.12
N ASN A 71 8.19 5.02 -0.15
CA ASN A 71 9.16 5.74 -0.95
C ASN A 71 9.15 5.16 -2.36
N ILE A 72 8.83 5.97 -3.35
CA ILE A 72 8.73 5.52 -4.74
C ILE A 72 9.59 6.37 -5.67
N MET A 73 10.18 5.69 -6.65
CA MET A 73 10.85 6.26 -7.80
C MET A 73 10.23 5.68 -9.05
N TRP A 74 9.93 6.51 -10.05
CA TRP A 74 9.39 6.06 -11.33
C TRP A 74 9.89 6.95 -12.46
N ILE A 75 9.83 6.43 -13.68
CA ILE A 75 10.20 7.14 -14.89
C ILE A 75 9.10 6.89 -15.91
N ILE A 76 8.42 7.95 -16.36
CA ILE A 76 7.47 7.85 -17.47
C ILE A 76 8.22 8.07 -18.78
N ARG A 77 7.96 7.22 -19.77
CA ARG A 77 8.69 7.22 -21.05
C ARG A 77 7.78 6.91 -22.23
N GLY A 78 8.19 7.35 -23.42
CA GLY A 78 7.53 7.01 -24.68
C GLY A 78 6.12 7.58 -24.77
N ASP A 79 5.20 6.78 -25.30
CA ASP A 79 3.82 7.21 -25.59
C ASP A 79 2.92 7.32 -24.36
N ASP A 80 3.43 6.89 -23.21
CA ASP A 80 2.80 7.11 -21.90
C ASP A 80 2.63 8.63 -21.64
N GLY A 81 3.47 9.46 -22.26
CA GLY A 81 3.32 10.91 -22.33
C GLY A 81 3.69 11.63 -21.02
N PRO A 82 3.66 12.98 -21.01
CA PRO A 82 3.89 13.74 -19.80
C PRO A 82 2.76 13.52 -18.80
N ILE A 83 3.03 13.73 -17.52
CA ILE A 83 2.00 13.90 -16.50
C ILE A 83 1.59 15.37 -16.48
N ASN A 84 0.46 15.65 -17.13
CA ASN A 84 -0.13 16.97 -17.31
C ASN A 84 -1.65 16.89 -17.10
N GLU A 85 -2.40 17.94 -17.41
CA GLU A 85 -3.86 17.98 -17.24
C GLU A 85 -4.60 16.90 -18.04
N GLU A 86 -4.06 16.45 -19.18
CA GLU A 86 -4.66 15.42 -20.04
C GLU A 86 -4.30 13.99 -19.61
N ASN A 87 -3.18 13.83 -18.91
CA ASN A 87 -2.66 12.54 -18.44
C ASN A 87 -2.23 12.64 -16.97
N ALA A 88 -3.13 13.18 -16.16
CA ALA A 88 -2.85 13.45 -14.76
C ALA A 88 -2.58 12.13 -14.01
N LEU A 89 -1.67 12.19 -13.03
CA LEU A 89 -1.47 11.09 -12.10
C LEU A 89 -2.72 11.03 -11.20
N ASN A 90 -3.49 9.95 -11.31
CA ASN A 90 -4.81 9.83 -10.67
C ASN A 90 -4.79 9.05 -9.36
N GLY A 91 -3.78 8.22 -9.13
CA GLY A 91 -3.65 7.56 -7.85
C GLY A 91 -2.44 6.64 -7.76
N ILE A 92 -1.97 6.48 -6.53
CA ILE A 92 -1.02 5.44 -6.16
C ILE A 92 -1.59 4.72 -4.95
N HIS A 93 -1.70 3.40 -5.02
CA HIS A 93 -2.32 2.61 -3.96
C HIS A 93 -1.81 1.16 -3.93
N LEU A 94 -1.97 0.54 -2.77
CA LEU A 94 -1.83 -0.90 -2.54
C LEU A 94 -3.19 -1.56 -2.65
N HIS A 95 -3.24 -2.65 -3.39
CA HIS A 95 -4.44 -3.47 -3.53
C HIS A 95 -4.09 -4.96 -3.50
N THR A 96 -5.08 -5.77 -3.13
CA THR A 96 -5.01 -7.23 -3.33
C THR A 96 -5.15 -7.55 -4.81
N GLY A 97 -4.80 -8.76 -5.22
CA GLY A 97 -5.10 -9.25 -6.57
C GLY A 97 -4.02 -10.18 -7.07
N ASN A 98 -3.84 -10.18 -8.38
CA ASN A 98 -2.79 -10.93 -9.06
C ASN A 98 -2.26 -10.10 -10.24
N GLU A 99 -1.30 -10.62 -10.98
CA GLU A 99 -0.66 -9.96 -12.11
C GLU A 99 -1.59 -9.60 -13.28
N TYR A 100 -2.85 -10.04 -13.28
CA TYR A 100 -3.83 -9.75 -14.33
C TYR A 100 -5.06 -8.97 -13.85
N THR A 101 -5.33 -8.92 -12.54
CA THR A 101 -6.55 -8.33 -12.00
C THR A 101 -6.29 -7.47 -10.77
N ASN A 102 -6.93 -6.31 -10.72
CA ASN A 102 -6.99 -5.49 -9.51
C ASN A 102 -8.09 -6.00 -8.59
N GLY A 103 -7.71 -6.43 -7.39
CA GLY A 103 -8.63 -6.61 -6.28
C GLY A 103 -8.85 -5.31 -5.48
N PRO A 104 -9.57 -5.40 -4.35
CA PRO A 104 -9.83 -4.24 -3.51
C PRO A 104 -8.58 -3.56 -2.95
N ILE A 105 -8.66 -2.24 -2.79
CA ILE A 105 -7.63 -1.34 -2.28
C ILE A 105 -7.56 -1.44 -0.75
N LEU A 106 -6.35 -1.58 -0.21
CA LEU A 106 -6.09 -1.53 1.23
C LEU A 106 -5.65 -0.13 1.65
N PHE A 107 -4.61 0.39 1.00
CA PHE A 107 -4.03 1.69 1.32
C PHE A 107 -3.87 2.51 0.06
N GLY A 108 -4.15 3.81 0.11
CA GLY A 108 -3.76 4.74 -0.94
C GLY A 108 -2.86 5.84 -0.43
N PHE A 109 -2.01 6.34 -1.31
CA PHE A 109 -0.91 7.26 -1.02
C PHE A 109 -1.14 8.65 -1.61
N CYS A 110 -1.76 8.68 -2.78
CA CYS A 110 -2.35 9.86 -3.38
C CYS A 110 -3.54 9.41 -4.23
N GLY A 111 -4.51 10.30 -4.46
CA GLY A 111 -5.68 9.98 -5.25
C GLY A 111 -6.50 11.19 -5.66
N GLN A 112 -7.13 11.07 -6.82
CA GLN A 112 -8.08 12.02 -7.38
C GLN A 112 -9.00 11.29 -8.36
N HIS A 113 -10.18 11.88 -8.61
CA HIS A 113 -11.20 11.29 -9.48
C HIS A 113 -10.59 10.77 -10.79
N PRO A 114 -10.93 9.54 -11.22
CA PRO A 114 -11.99 8.66 -10.74
C PRO A 114 -11.66 7.82 -9.50
N LEU A 115 -10.40 7.81 -9.04
CA LEU A 115 -10.04 7.12 -7.82
C LEU A 115 -10.42 7.97 -6.59
N PRO A 116 -10.71 7.33 -5.45
CA PRO A 116 -10.89 8.08 -4.21
C PRO A 116 -9.65 8.89 -3.85
N SER A 117 -9.84 9.99 -3.10
CA SER A 117 -8.72 10.87 -2.70
C SER A 117 -7.97 10.32 -1.49
N PHE A 118 -7.26 9.21 -1.71
CA PHE A 118 -6.41 8.60 -0.71
C PHE A 118 -5.19 9.46 -0.44
N GLY A 119 -4.80 9.72 0.81
CA GLY A 119 -3.54 10.39 1.13
C GLY A 119 -3.38 11.83 0.63
N GLY A 120 -4.37 12.40 -0.08
CA GLY A 120 -4.35 13.72 -0.70
C GLY A 120 -4.19 13.69 -2.22
N THR A 121 -4.10 14.87 -2.84
CA THR A 121 -3.94 15.00 -4.29
C THR A 121 -2.58 14.50 -4.74
N CYS A 122 -2.54 13.78 -5.86
CA CYS A 122 -1.27 13.41 -6.48
C CYS A 122 -0.54 14.66 -6.97
N GLN A 123 0.76 14.74 -6.73
CA GLN A 123 1.62 15.76 -7.36
C GLN A 123 1.49 15.64 -8.89
N GLN A 124 1.73 16.74 -9.62
CA GLN A 124 1.55 16.83 -11.08
C GLN A 124 2.73 17.58 -11.73
N GLY A 125 2.76 17.63 -13.07
CA GLY A 125 3.62 18.55 -13.84
C GLY A 125 4.96 17.97 -14.28
N TRP A 126 4.99 16.68 -14.63
CA TRP A 126 6.22 16.00 -15.05
C TRP A 126 6.27 15.78 -16.57
N PRO A 127 7.40 16.08 -17.25
CA PRO A 127 7.53 15.81 -18.68
C PRO A 127 7.62 14.31 -18.99
N SER A 128 7.37 13.91 -20.24
CA SER A 128 7.36 12.51 -20.72
C SER A 128 8.72 11.78 -20.67
N HIS A 129 9.75 12.44 -20.17
CA HIS A 129 11.11 11.92 -20.06
C HIS A 129 11.71 12.15 -18.66
N SER A 130 10.93 12.65 -17.69
CA SER A 130 11.42 12.83 -16.33
C SER A 130 11.34 11.55 -15.51
N ALA A 131 12.37 11.37 -14.69
CA ALA A 131 12.30 10.49 -13.53
C ALA A 131 11.79 11.28 -12.33
N GLN A 132 10.79 10.77 -11.63
CA GLN A 132 10.49 11.18 -10.27
C GLN A 132 11.29 10.29 -9.32
N THR A 133 12.19 10.88 -8.55
CA THR A 133 13.08 10.15 -7.66
C THR A 133 12.75 10.42 -6.20
N GLY A 134 12.53 9.36 -5.42
CA GLY A 134 12.51 9.44 -3.95
C GLY A 134 11.36 10.26 -3.38
N THR A 135 10.15 10.12 -3.93
CA THR A 135 8.97 10.75 -3.33
C THR A 135 8.45 9.86 -2.22
N GLN A 136 8.30 10.44 -1.04
CA GLN A 136 7.66 9.79 0.09
C GLN A 136 6.19 10.16 0.15
N TYR A 137 5.34 9.15 0.33
CA TYR A 137 3.92 9.31 0.59
C TYR A 137 3.55 8.65 1.93
N GLU A 138 2.65 9.30 2.66
CA GLU A 138 1.94 8.67 3.76
C GLU A 138 0.76 7.87 3.20
N GLY A 139 0.62 6.62 3.63
CA GLY A 139 -0.52 5.78 3.30
C GLY A 139 -1.73 6.15 4.16
N LYS A 140 -2.91 6.10 3.56
CA LYS A 140 -4.20 6.14 4.26
C LYS A 140 -4.98 4.88 3.91
N ILE A 141 -5.59 4.26 4.91
CA ILE A 141 -6.47 3.12 4.72
C ILE A 141 -7.64 3.52 3.80
N CYS A 142 -8.09 2.60 2.95
CA CYS A 142 -9.34 2.69 2.21
C CYS A 142 -10.49 2.32 3.16
N ASP A 143 -11.05 3.29 3.88
CA ASP A 143 -12.12 3.10 4.88
C ASP A 143 -13.51 3.50 4.36
N MET A 144 -13.64 3.68 3.05
CA MET A 144 -14.92 4.02 2.42
C MET A 144 -15.78 2.78 2.23
N ASN A 145 -17.07 2.92 2.51
CA ASN A 145 -18.07 1.87 2.28
C ASN A 145 -18.42 1.71 0.79
N ILE A 146 -17.43 1.32 0.00
CA ILE A 146 -17.51 1.08 -1.44
C ILE A 146 -16.82 -0.23 -1.82
N PRO A 147 -17.24 -0.92 -2.90
CA PRO A 147 -16.64 -2.19 -3.33
C PRO A 147 -15.14 -2.13 -3.62
N ASP A 148 -14.64 -0.96 -4.02
CA ASP A 148 -13.22 -0.76 -4.34
C ASP A 148 -12.33 -0.80 -3.09
N CYS A 149 -12.86 -0.58 -1.89
CA CYS A 149 -12.13 -0.72 -0.65
C CYS A 149 -12.19 -2.15 -0.12
N TYR A 150 -11.07 -2.65 0.39
CA TYR A 150 -11.03 -3.96 1.03
C TYR A 150 -12.07 -4.06 2.14
N ASN A 151 -12.84 -5.15 2.11
CA ASN A 151 -13.96 -5.38 3.01
C ASN A 151 -14.94 -4.19 3.10
N ASN A 152 -15.16 -3.48 1.99
CA ASN A 152 -15.99 -2.27 1.93
C ASN A 152 -15.63 -1.24 3.00
N GLY A 153 -14.32 -1.06 3.26
CA GLY A 153 -13.83 -0.09 4.23
C GLY A 153 -14.09 -0.44 5.70
N GLN A 154 -14.54 -1.66 6.00
CA GLN A 154 -14.77 -2.11 7.38
C GLN A 154 -13.50 -2.61 8.09
N THR A 155 -12.37 -2.68 7.38
CA THR A 155 -11.07 -3.08 7.93
C THR A 155 -10.34 -1.88 8.52
N SER A 156 -9.84 -2.01 9.75
CA SER A 156 -9.00 -0.97 10.36
C SER A 156 -7.61 -0.91 9.72
N ALA A 157 -6.91 0.22 9.87
CA ALA A 157 -5.55 0.37 9.38
C ALA A 157 -4.59 -0.68 9.96
N ALA A 158 -4.73 -1.03 11.24
CA ALA A 158 -3.90 -2.05 11.89
C ALA A 158 -4.16 -3.45 11.31
N GLU A 159 -5.43 -3.82 11.09
CA GLU A 159 -5.78 -5.10 10.47
C GLU A 159 -5.28 -5.17 9.02
N ALA A 160 -5.41 -4.10 8.24
CA ALA A 160 -4.90 -4.06 6.88
C ALA A 160 -3.36 -4.13 6.83
N ALA A 161 -2.68 -3.53 7.80
CA ALA A 161 -1.23 -3.66 7.93
C ALA A 161 -0.81 -5.10 8.24
N GLU A 162 -1.54 -5.81 9.12
CA GLU A 162 -1.28 -7.23 9.38
C GLU A 162 -1.49 -8.09 8.12
N LEU A 163 -2.48 -7.80 7.26
CA LEU A 163 -2.65 -8.48 5.96
C LEU A 163 -1.48 -8.25 4.99
N LEU A 164 -0.75 -7.14 5.11
CA LEU A 164 0.50 -6.95 4.35
C LEU A 164 1.63 -7.79 4.97
N ILE A 165 1.66 -7.89 6.30
CA ILE A 165 2.73 -8.53 7.07
C ILE A 165 2.65 -10.06 7.03
N ASP A 166 1.45 -10.63 7.08
CA ASP A 166 1.24 -12.08 7.05
C ASP A 166 1.65 -12.69 5.71
N GLY A 167 1.51 -11.92 4.62
CA GLY A 167 1.82 -12.34 3.26
C GLY A 167 0.90 -13.46 2.75
N GLU A 168 -0.31 -13.61 3.32
CA GLU A 168 -1.27 -14.63 2.86
C GLU A 168 -1.90 -14.26 1.51
N MET A 169 -1.87 -12.97 1.16
CA MET A 169 -2.36 -12.47 -0.13
C MET A 169 -1.26 -11.76 -0.88
N ASP A 170 -1.28 -11.91 -2.20
CA ASP A 170 -0.45 -11.09 -3.07
C ASP A 170 -0.93 -9.65 -3.06
N MET A 171 0.01 -8.75 -2.83
CA MET A 171 -0.21 -7.32 -2.71
C MET A 171 0.53 -6.62 -3.81
N TYR A 172 -0.13 -5.68 -4.46
CA TYR A 172 0.41 -4.94 -5.59
C TYR A 172 0.33 -3.44 -5.35
N VAL A 173 1.35 -2.73 -5.81
CA VAL A 173 1.31 -1.28 -5.96
C VAL A 173 0.99 -0.94 -7.41
N ASN A 174 0.06 -0.01 -7.62
CA ASN A 174 -0.23 0.55 -8.92
C ASN A 174 0.01 2.05 -8.95
N ILE A 175 0.46 2.56 -10.09
CA ILE A 175 0.42 3.98 -10.45
C ILE A 175 -0.58 4.15 -11.58
N HIS A 176 -1.63 4.95 -11.39
CA HIS A 176 -2.65 5.22 -12.40
C HIS A 176 -2.51 6.62 -12.97
N THR A 177 -2.69 6.77 -14.27
CA THR A 177 -2.90 8.07 -14.91
C THR A 177 -4.28 8.14 -15.55
N THR A 178 -4.74 9.32 -15.98
CA THR A 178 -6.00 9.44 -16.73
C THR A 178 -5.97 8.58 -18.00
N LYS A 179 -4.86 8.57 -18.75
CA LYS A 179 -4.76 7.74 -19.95
C LYS A 179 -4.83 6.25 -19.65
N SER A 180 -4.10 5.77 -18.63
CA SER A 180 -4.16 4.34 -18.27
C SER A 180 -5.57 3.98 -17.77
N PHE A 181 -6.20 4.86 -17.00
CA PHE A 181 -7.56 4.65 -16.54
C PHE A 181 -8.56 4.56 -17.70
N ASP A 182 -8.48 5.47 -18.67
CA ASP A 182 -9.39 5.51 -19.82
C ASP A 182 -9.17 4.37 -20.81
N ALA A 183 -7.93 3.89 -20.97
CA ALA A 183 -7.63 2.73 -21.79
C ALA A 183 -8.28 1.44 -21.22
N ASN A 184 -8.34 1.31 -19.90
CA ASN A 184 -8.65 0.06 -19.22
C ASN A 184 -10.05 0.01 -18.62
N LYS A 185 -10.80 1.12 -18.71
CA LYS A 185 -12.24 1.20 -18.37
C LYS A 185 -13.13 0.18 -19.09
N ARG A 186 -12.60 -0.57 -20.07
CA ARG A 186 -13.37 -1.46 -20.96
C ARG A 186 -13.55 -2.90 -20.48
N VAL A 187 -12.95 -3.32 -19.37
CA VAL A 187 -13.13 -4.67 -18.84
C VAL A 187 -13.54 -4.57 -17.37
N GLY A 188 -14.55 -5.33 -16.95
CA GLY A 188 -15.25 -5.23 -15.66
C GLY A 188 -14.44 -5.50 -14.39
N ASP A 189 -13.10 -5.42 -14.47
CA ASP A 189 -12.13 -5.80 -13.44
C ASP A 189 -11.31 -4.59 -12.92
N GLY A 190 -11.74 -3.37 -13.25
CA GLY A 190 -11.07 -2.13 -12.87
C GLY A 190 -9.92 -1.75 -13.81
N ALA A 191 -9.57 -0.47 -13.86
CA ALA A 191 -8.49 -0.03 -14.74
C ALA A 191 -7.14 -0.54 -14.22
N LEU A 192 -6.37 -1.27 -15.03
CA LEU A 192 -5.00 -1.65 -14.71
C LEU A 192 -4.11 -0.40 -14.64
N GLY A 193 -3.15 -0.35 -13.69
CA GLY A 193 -2.25 0.80 -13.52
C GLY A 193 -1.34 1.01 -14.74
N LEU A 194 -0.85 2.23 -14.96
CA LEU A 194 0.16 2.52 -15.98
C LEU A 194 1.41 1.67 -15.77
N ILE A 195 1.90 1.64 -14.52
CA ILE A 195 2.93 0.72 -14.06
C ILE A 195 2.52 0.10 -12.73
N ARG A 196 2.96 -1.13 -12.52
CA ARG A 196 2.58 -1.93 -11.34
C ARG A 196 3.67 -2.90 -10.92
N GLY A 197 3.65 -3.29 -9.66
CA GLY A 197 4.59 -4.26 -9.11
C GLY A 197 4.03 -5.00 -7.91
N GLN A 198 4.39 -6.27 -7.77
CA GLN A 198 4.09 -7.06 -6.57
C GLN A 198 4.99 -6.59 -5.42
N LEU A 199 4.45 -6.56 -4.21
CA LEU A 199 5.22 -6.33 -3.00
C LEU A 199 5.94 -7.62 -2.60
N SER A 200 7.23 -7.51 -2.30
CA SER A 200 8.06 -8.59 -1.79
C SER A 200 8.64 -8.20 -0.44
N LEU A 201 8.34 -8.96 0.60
CA LEU A 201 8.91 -8.72 1.93
C LEU A 201 10.44 -8.82 1.86
N GLU A 202 11.12 -7.78 2.32
CA GLU A 202 12.57 -7.77 2.36
C GLU A 202 13.10 -8.79 3.36
N ALA A 203 14.04 -9.65 2.93
CA ALA A 203 14.58 -10.72 3.75
C ALA A 203 15.21 -10.21 5.08
N LYS A 204 15.78 -9.01 5.07
CA LYS A 204 16.37 -8.35 6.25
C LYS A 204 15.33 -7.79 7.25
N ALA A 205 14.08 -7.66 6.82
CA ALA A 205 12.97 -7.15 7.64
C ALA A 205 12.24 -8.25 8.42
N ARG A 206 12.60 -9.53 8.19
CA ARG A 206 12.06 -10.65 8.97
C ARG A 206 12.54 -10.55 10.43
N PRO A 207 11.64 -10.59 11.44
CA PRO A 207 12.05 -10.63 12.83
C PRO A 207 12.99 -11.83 13.07
N ALA A 208 14.16 -11.58 13.64
CA ALA A 208 15.10 -12.64 14.03
C ALA A 208 14.41 -13.54 15.07
N GLY A 209 13.99 -14.74 14.65
CA GLY A 209 13.29 -15.70 15.52
C GLY A 209 12.16 -16.51 14.86
N SER A 210 11.76 -16.20 13.62
CA SER A 210 10.85 -17.07 12.86
C SER A 210 11.62 -18.26 12.25
N ASN A 211 11.96 -19.25 13.08
CA ASN A 211 12.53 -20.53 12.64
C ASN A 211 11.47 -21.46 12.01
N ASN A 212 10.71 -20.95 11.05
CA ASN A 212 9.91 -21.77 10.15
C ASN A 212 10.54 -21.68 8.77
N ASP A 213 11.57 -22.49 8.55
CA ASP A 213 12.20 -22.76 7.25
C ASP A 213 11.26 -23.48 6.24
N GLU A 214 9.94 -23.29 6.34
CA GLU A 214 8.96 -24.01 5.51
C GLU A 214 7.88 -23.15 4.86
N VAL A 215 8.01 -21.83 4.89
CA VAL A 215 7.30 -20.96 3.93
C VAL A 215 8.30 -19.99 3.31
N ALA A 216 9.18 -20.54 2.46
CA ALA A 216 9.68 -19.72 1.38
C ALA A 216 8.44 -19.29 0.57
N PRO A 217 8.15 -17.99 0.38
CA PRO A 217 7.30 -17.63 -0.73
C PRO A 217 8.08 -18.15 -1.93
N VAL A 218 7.49 -19.14 -2.61
CA VAL A 218 7.94 -19.52 -3.94
C VAL A 218 7.94 -18.21 -4.70
N VAL A 219 9.13 -17.65 -4.94
CA VAL A 219 9.32 -16.57 -5.89
C VAL A 219 8.69 -17.10 -7.17
N SER A 220 7.49 -16.62 -7.46
CA SER A 220 6.72 -17.09 -8.61
C SER A 220 7.60 -16.85 -9.84
N SER A 221 7.51 -17.74 -10.81
CA SER A 221 8.34 -17.74 -12.02
C SER A 221 8.37 -16.40 -12.76
N THR A 222 7.42 -15.50 -12.47
CA THR A 222 7.24 -14.18 -13.05
C THR A 222 8.24 -13.12 -12.55
N SER A 223 8.81 -13.23 -11.33
CA SER A 223 9.91 -12.33 -10.91
C SER A 223 11.13 -12.45 -11.83
N ARG A 224 11.43 -13.68 -12.30
CA ARG A 224 12.49 -13.92 -13.30
C ARG A 224 12.13 -13.40 -14.69
N GLU A 225 10.84 -13.39 -15.04
CA GLU A 225 10.38 -12.87 -16.34
C GLU A 225 10.38 -11.33 -16.36
N MET A 226 10.08 -10.65 -15.24
CA MET A 226 10.25 -9.21 -15.09
C MET A 226 11.73 -8.79 -15.15
N GLU A 227 12.64 -9.53 -14.51
CA GLU A 227 14.09 -9.32 -14.68
C GLU A 227 14.55 -9.50 -16.14
N SER A 228 13.91 -10.42 -16.88
CA SER A 228 14.19 -10.65 -18.30
C SER A 228 13.74 -9.48 -19.18
N ALA A 229 12.55 -8.90 -18.90
CA ALA A 229 12.06 -7.71 -19.59
C ALA A 229 12.95 -6.48 -19.38
N LEU A 230 13.63 -6.38 -18.23
CA LEU A 230 14.60 -5.31 -17.93
C LEU A 230 15.95 -5.48 -18.66
N ARG A 231 16.31 -6.71 -19.06
CA ARG A 231 17.58 -7.00 -19.78
C ARG A 231 17.44 -7.04 -21.30
N GLY A 232 16.22 -7.08 -21.84
CA GLY A 232 15.94 -7.21 -23.28
C GLY A 232 16.15 -5.96 -24.15
N GLY A 233 16.72 -4.88 -23.60
CA GLY A 233 16.91 -3.59 -24.31
C GLY A 233 18.28 -3.39 -24.98
N GLN A 234 19.05 -4.45 -25.22
CA GLN A 234 20.29 -4.39 -26.01
C GLN A 234 20.24 -5.39 -27.16
N MET A 235 19.66 -4.97 -28.28
CA MET A 235 20.07 -5.40 -29.61
C MET A 235 20.15 -4.16 -30.50
#